data_AF-A0A368A3V2-F1
#
_entry.id   AF-A0A368A3V2-F1
#
_cell.length_a   1.000
_cell.length_b   1.000
_cell.length_c   1.000
_cell.angle_alpha   90.00
_cell.angle_beta   90.00
_cell.angle_gamma   90.00
#
_symmetry.space_group_name_H-M   'P 1'
#
loop_
_entity.id
_entity.type
_entity.pdbx_description
1 polymer ?
#
loop_
_entity_poly.entity_id
_entity_poly.type
_entity_poly.pdbx_seq_one_letter_code
_entity_poly.pdbx_strand_id
1 'polypeptide(L)'
;MKGLPYYKAYPRDFIEGTIGMPFELKGAYRLVLDLIYMQAGRLPDDARYISGVLGCTVKKWLLLRRQLVLAGKINVNGDTLSNSRTDIESLREGA
;
A
#
# COMPACT_ATOMS: atom_id res chain seq x y z
N MET A 1 12.67 -27.85 -0.85
CA MET A 1 12.85 -26.41 -0.57
C MET A 1 11.49 -25.74 -0.66
N LYS A 2 11.01 -25.05 0.39
CA LYS A 2 9.94 -24.06 0.20
C LYS A 2 10.54 -22.95 -0.66
N GLY A 3 9.93 -22.65 -1.81
CA GLY A 3 10.40 -21.57 -2.67
C GLY A 3 10.52 -20.25 -1.91
N LEU A 4 11.33 -19.32 -2.43
CA LEU A 4 11.37 -17.96 -1.90
C LEU A 4 9.95 -17.37 -1.90
N PRO A 5 9.56 -16.57 -0.89
CA PRO A 5 8.26 -15.93 -0.88
C PRO A 5 8.12 -15.08 -2.15
N TYR A 6 7.13 -15.43 -2.97
CA TYR A 6 6.80 -14.73 -4.20
C TYR A 6 5.42 -14.09 -4.04
N TYR A 7 5.29 -12.85 -4.49
CA TYR A 7 4.00 -12.21 -4.71
C TYR A 7 3.98 -11.59 -6.09
N LYS A 8 2.78 -11.50 -6.65
CA LYS A 8 2.58 -10.88 -7.96
C LYS A 8 2.71 -9.37 -7.83
N ALA A 9 3.83 -8.82 -8.28
CA ALA A 9 4.01 -7.38 -8.39
C ALA A 9 3.60 -6.87 -9.78
N TYR A 10 3.23 -5.59 -9.87
CA TYR A 10 2.90 -4.90 -11.12
C TYR A 10 3.84 -3.70 -11.34
N PRO A 11 5.10 -3.93 -11.75
CA PRO A 11 6.12 -2.87 -11.81
C PRO A 11 5.76 -1.73 -12.77
N ARG A 12 5.17 -2.06 -13.93
CA ARG A 12 4.70 -1.06 -14.91
C ARG A 12 3.70 -0.10 -14.27
N ASP A 13 2.63 -0.66 -13.68
CA ASP A 13 1.56 0.11 -13.06
C ASP A 13 2.08 0.97 -11.91
N PHE A 14 3.05 0.46 -11.14
CA PHE A 14 3.72 1.24 -10.10
C PHE A 14 4.51 2.41 -10.68
N ILE A 15 5.33 2.20 -11.71
CA ILE A 15 6.15 3.26 -12.31
C ILE A 15 5.26 4.33 -12.94
N GLU A 16 4.31 3.93 -13.79
CA GLU A 16 3.39 4.84 -14.49
C GLU A 16 2.47 5.56 -13.49
N GLY A 17 1.92 4.82 -12.53
CA GLY A 17 1.03 5.36 -11.50
C GLY A 17 1.70 6.27 -10.48
N THR A 18 3.03 6.42 -10.50
CA THR A 18 3.78 7.27 -9.55
C THR A 18 4.63 8.33 -10.25
N ILE A 19 4.42 8.57 -11.54
CA ILE A 19 5.05 9.69 -12.25
C ILE A 19 4.68 11.02 -11.55
N GLY A 20 5.68 11.89 -11.34
CA GLY A 20 5.49 13.19 -10.68
C GLY A 20 5.36 13.16 -9.16
N MET A 21 5.29 11.98 -8.52
CA MET A 21 5.29 11.91 -7.05
C MET A 21 6.67 12.24 -6.47
N PRO A 22 6.74 12.93 -5.31
CA PRO A 22 7.97 13.06 -4.56
C PRO A 22 8.58 11.69 -4.25
N PHE A 23 9.92 11.62 -4.26
CA PHE A 23 10.66 10.37 -4.04
C PHE A 23 10.21 9.65 -2.75
N GLU A 24 10.04 10.40 -1.67
CA GLU A 24 9.61 9.86 -0.39
C GLU A 24 8.18 9.33 -0.41
N LEU A 25 7.25 10.02 -1.09
CA LEU A 25 5.87 9.54 -1.26
C LEU A 25 5.82 8.27 -2.09
N LYS A 26 6.64 8.20 -3.15
CA LYS A 26 6.80 7.00 -3.99
C LYS A 26 7.36 5.83 -3.20
N GLY A 27 8.39 6.07 -2.38
CA GLY A 27 8.98 5.06 -1.51
C GLY A 27 7.99 4.56 -0.45
N ALA A 28 7.28 5.47 0.22
CA ALA A 28 6.24 5.12 1.17
C ALA A 28 5.13 4.29 0.52
N TYR A 29 4.66 4.69 -0.67
CA TYR A 29 3.65 3.93 -1.40
C TYR A 29 4.09 2.50 -1.70
N ARG A 30 5.35 2.32 -2.13
CA ARG A 30 5.88 0.99 -2.43
C ARG A 30 5.84 0.07 -1.22
N LEU A 31 6.32 0.54 -0.08
CA LEU A 31 6.31 -0.23 1.17
C LEU A 31 4.89 -0.53 1.64
N VAL A 32 3.98 0.43 1.52
CA VAL A 32 2.56 0.24 1.85
C VAL A 32 1.89 -0.78 0.95
N LEU A 33 2.19 -0.80 -0.36
CA LEU A 33 1.70 -1.85 -1.27
C LEU A 33 2.18 -3.23 -0.83
N ASP A 34 3.47 -3.35 -0.50
CA ASP A 34 4.04 -4.62 -0.05
C ASP A 34 3.34 -5.09 1.24
N LEU A 35 3.07 -4.18 2.17
CA LEU A 35 2.29 -4.47 3.38
C LEU A 35 0.83 -4.87 3.09
N ILE A 36 0.18 -4.22 2.13
CA ILE A 36 -1.19 -4.59 1.70
C ILE A 36 -1.20 -6.02 1.15
N TYR A 37 -0.26 -6.36 0.27
CA TYR A 37 -0.16 -7.72 -0.28
C TYR A 37 0.22 -8.76 0.79
N MET A 38 1.06 -8.40 1.76
CA MET A 38 1.38 -9.26 2.92
C MET A 38 0.15 -9.55 3.78
N GLN A 39 -0.83 -8.64 3.82
CA GLN A 39 -2.07 -8.77 4.61
C GLN A 39 -3.29 -9.09 3.76
N ALA A 40 -3.10 -9.85 2.67
CA ALA A 40 -4.18 -10.31 1.78
C ALA A 40 -5.13 -9.17 1.31
N GLY A 41 -4.55 -8.00 1.00
CA GLY A 41 -5.30 -6.84 0.51
C GLY A 41 -5.90 -5.95 1.60
N ARG A 42 -5.76 -6.32 2.88
CA ARG A 42 -6.43 -5.66 4.02
C ARG A 42 -5.43 -5.28 5.11
N LEU A 43 -4.59 -4.28 4.84
CA LEU A 43 -3.62 -3.77 5.82
C LEU A 43 -4.35 -3.04 6.95
N PRO A 44 -4.22 -3.40 8.24
CA PRO A 44 -4.79 -2.59 9.31
C PRO A 44 -4.28 -1.15 9.28
N ASP A 45 -5.17 -0.16 9.40
CA ASP A 45 -4.84 1.27 9.41
C ASP A 45 -4.30 1.73 10.78
N ASP A 46 -3.27 1.03 11.25
CA ASP A 46 -2.57 1.33 12.50
C ASP A 46 -1.37 2.24 12.20
N ALA A 47 -1.52 3.51 12.56
CA ALA A 47 -0.49 4.51 12.33
C ALA A 47 0.84 4.22 13.03
N ARG A 48 0.84 3.57 14.21
CA ARG A 48 2.07 3.21 14.93
C ARG A 48 2.78 2.07 14.22
N TYR A 49 2.05 1.01 13.88
CA TYR A 49 2.60 -0.12 13.15
C TYR A 49 3.22 0.32 11.81
N ILE A 50 2.45 1.03 10.97
CA ILE A 50 2.91 1.42 9.64
C ILE A 50 4.09 2.39 9.75
N SER A 51 4.03 3.39 10.64
CA SER A 51 5.14 4.33 10.81
C SER A 51 6.44 3.64 11.26
N GLY A 52 6.33 2.62 12.13
CA GLY A 52 7.46 1.79 12.57
C GLY A 52 8.09 1.00 11.43
N VAL A 53 7.28 0.37 10.57
CA VAL A 53 7.79 -0.36 9.38
C VAL A 53 8.43 0.60 8.37
N LEU A 54 7.84 1.76 8.16
CA LEU A 54 8.37 2.79 7.24
C LEU A 54 9.61 3.51 7.80
N GLY A 55 9.95 3.30 9.07
CA GLY A 55 11.06 3.98 9.74
C GLY A 55 10.85 5.50 9.85
N CYS A 56 9.60 5.95 10.02
CA CYS A 56 9.26 7.36 10.11
C CYS A 56 8.38 7.67 11.34
N THR A 57 8.18 8.95 11.64
CA THR A 57 7.29 9.34 12.74
C THR A 57 5.82 9.13 12.37
N VAL A 58 4.96 8.88 13.36
CA VAL A 58 3.49 8.81 13.16
C VAL A 58 2.96 10.05 12.42
N LYS A 59 3.41 11.24 12.80
CA LYS A 59 3.02 12.49 12.12
C LYS A 59 3.39 12.49 10.64
N LYS A 60 4.59 11.98 10.30
CA LYS A 60 5.04 11.88 8.92
C LYS A 60 4.20 10.88 8.13
N TRP A 61 3.94 9.71 8.72
CA TRP A 61 3.04 8.72 8.11
C TRP A 61 1.65 9.31 7.84
N LEU A 62 1.03 10.00 8.80
CA LEU A 62 -0.29 10.61 8.61
C LEU A 62 -0.32 11.60 7.43
N LEU A 63 0.75 12.37 7.23
CA LEU A 63 0.89 13.25 6.08
C LEU A 63 1.00 12.47 4.76
N LEU A 64 1.87 11.46 4.70
CA LEU A 64 2.05 10.60 3.52
C LEU A 64 0.76 9.85 3.19
N ARG A 65 0.11 9.23 4.19
CA ARG A 65 -1.19 8.57 4.08
C ARG A 65 -2.22 9.50 3.45
N ARG A 66 -2.36 10.73 3.96
CA ARG A 66 -3.27 11.73 3.40
C ARG A 66 -2.98 12.00 1.93
N GLN A 67 -1.71 12.17 1.55
CA GLN A 67 -1.32 12.40 0.16
C GLN A 67 -1.62 11.20 -0.74
N LEU A 68 -1.37 9.98 -0.26
CA LEU A 68 -1.67 8.73 -1.00
C LEU A 68 -3.17 8.53 -1.21
N VAL A 69 -3.99 8.81 -0.18
CA VAL A 69 -5.46 8.77 -0.29
C VAL A 69 -5.96 9.82 -1.29
N LEU A 70 -5.48 11.06 -1.18
CA LEU A 70 -5.87 12.14 -2.11
C LEU A 70 -5.45 11.83 -3.56
N ALA A 71 -4.32 11.14 -3.76
CA ALA A 71 -3.85 10.70 -5.06
C ALA A 71 -4.53 9.41 -5.57
N GLY A 72 -5.50 8.85 -4.83
CA GLY A 72 -6.19 7.61 -5.19
C GLY A 72 -5.28 6.37 -5.25
N LYS A 73 -4.17 6.38 -4.50
CA LYS A 73 -3.20 5.27 -4.49
C LYS A 73 -3.54 4.19 -3.48
N ILE A 74 -4.17 4.60 -2.38
CA ILE A 74 -4.70 3.71 -1.34
C ILE A 74 -6.11 4.16 -0.97
N ASN A 75 -6.94 3.20 -0.59
CA ASN A 75 -8.30 3.39 -0.12
C ASN A 75 -8.37 3.13 1.38
N VAL A 76 -9.30 3.80 2.07
CA VAL A 76 -9.58 3.59 3.49
C VAL A 76 -10.93 2.89 3.59
N ASN A 77 -10.92 1.64 4.01
CA ASN A 77 -12.10 0.77 4.10
C ASN A 77 -12.30 0.37 5.56
N GLY A 78 -13.05 1.20 6.31
CA GLY A 78 -13.18 1.06 7.76
C GLY A 78 -11.81 1.17 8.42
N ASP A 79 -11.41 0.11 9.13
CA ASP A 79 -10.14 0.04 9.87
C ASP A 79 -8.97 -0.51 9.03
N THR A 80 -9.13 -0.61 7.71
CA THR A 80 -8.11 -1.18 6.82
C THR A 80 -7.78 -0.27 5.63
N LEU A 81 -6.56 -0.39 5.15
CA LEU A 81 -6.04 0.20 3.93
C LEU A 81 -5.93 -0.87 2.85
N SER A 82 -6.30 -0.50 1.62
CA SER A 82 -6.15 -1.33 0.43
C SER A 82 -5.70 -0.49 -0.76
N ASN A 83 -5.49 -1.11 -1.93
CA ASN A 83 -5.43 -0.37 -3.18
C ASN A 83 -6.52 -0.87 -4.15
N SER A 84 -6.87 -0.04 -5.13
CA SER A 84 -7.95 -0.38 -6.07
C SER A 84 -7.77 -1.72 -6.77
N ARG A 85 -6.53 -2.18 -6.95
CA ARG A 85 -6.24 -3.48 -7.57
C ARG A 85 -6.59 -4.63 -6.63
N THR A 86 -6.15 -4.59 -5.38
CA THR A 86 -6.48 -5.65 -4.40
C THR A 86 -7.98 -5.71 -4.16
N ASP A 87 -8.67 -4.57 -4.20
CA ASP A 87 -10.13 -4.52 -4.13
C ASP A 87 -10.77 -5.29 -5.30
N ILE A 88 -10.32 -5.05 -6.54
CA ILE A 88 -10.80 -5.78 -7.74
C ILE A 88 -10.44 -7.27 -7.70
N GLU A 89 -9.22 -7.62 -7.26
CA GLU A 89 -8.77 -9.01 -7.14
C GLU A 89 -9.62 -9.78 -6.13
N SER A 90 -9.92 -9.17 -4.98
CA SER A 90 -10.77 -9.80 -3.95
C SER A 90 -12.21 -10.05 -4.41
N LEU A 91 -12.76 -9.20 -5.29
CA LEU A 91 -14.08 -9.38 -5.89
C LEU A 91 -14.14 -10.53 -6.89
N ARG A 92 -13.00 -10.88 -7.53
CA ARG A 92 -12.92 -11.95 -8.53
C ARG A 92 -12.72 -13.34 -7.92
N GLU A 93 -12.18 -13.42 -6.71
CA GLU A 93 -12.01 -14.70 -5.99
C GLU A 93 -13.27 -15.14 -5.24
N GLY A 94 -14.23 -14.24 -5.03
CA GLY A 94 -15.52 -14.52 -4.38
C GLY A 94 -16.69 -14.83 -5.33
N ALA A 95 -16.43 -14.94 -6.64
CA ALA A 95 -17.41 -15.24 -7.69
C ALA A 95 -17.10 -16.58 -8.36
#